data_AF-A0A1C5RTK5-F1
#
_entry.id   AF-A0A1C5RTK5-F1
#
_cell.length_a   1.000
_cell.length_b   1.000
_cell.length_c   1.000
_cell.angle_alpha   90.00
_cell.angle_beta   90.00
_cell.angle_gamma   90.00
#
_symmetry.space_group_name_H-M   'P 1'
#
loop_
_entity.id
_entity.type
_entity.pdbx_description
1 polymer ?
#
loop_
_entity_poly.entity_id
_entity_poly.type
_entity_poly.pdbx_seq_one_letter_code
_entity_poly.pdbx_strand_id
1 'polypeptide(L)'
;MMKWFQKMTLQEFQRKQEIPEFTAVRTALEKVFASITGFSDVKVQYNPDTGDLDVIYYDKDKKHIRIPVSLLSDGYRCTISLIADIAYRMALLNPQLLDNVLTETEGIVLIDEVDLHLHPTWQKRILKDLMEIFPKVQFIVSTHAPEVINSVKRESVVVLKDCGVWEAADETYGKDANTILKEVMEVSARPEEVRMLFERFYSFLDQEEWEQADRVIEQLEDKLGNNDAELNSCRVRLELEQM
;
A
#
# COMPACT_ATOMS: atom_id res chain seq x y z
N MET A 1 8.41 -21.92 -1.75
CA MET A 1 7.03 -21.98 -1.25
C MET A 1 6.19 -23.07 -1.93
N MET A 2 6.01 -23.09 -3.27
CA MET A 2 5.12 -24.08 -3.94
C MET A 2 5.43 -25.55 -3.65
N LYS A 3 6.71 -25.95 -3.64
CA LYS A 3 7.13 -27.31 -3.23
C LYS A 3 6.72 -27.67 -1.80
N TRP A 4 6.68 -26.68 -0.91
CA TRP A 4 6.24 -26.89 0.47
C TRP A 4 4.73 -27.10 0.54
N PHE A 5 3.95 -26.29 -0.18
CA PHE A 5 2.50 -26.49 -0.33
C PHE A 5 2.19 -27.89 -0.88
N GLN A 6 2.85 -28.29 -1.97
CA GLN A 6 2.71 -29.64 -2.54
C GLN A 6 2.97 -30.74 -1.49
N LYS A 7 4.07 -30.62 -0.74
CA LYS A 7 4.44 -31.59 0.30
C LYS A 7 3.39 -31.64 1.41
N MET A 8 2.95 -30.49 1.91
CA MET A 8 1.97 -30.42 3.00
C MET A 8 0.61 -30.96 2.57
N THR A 9 0.12 -30.60 1.39
CA THR A 9 -1.11 -31.15 0.82
C THR A 9 -1.05 -32.67 0.68
N LEU A 10 0.09 -33.21 0.24
CA LEU A 10 0.27 -34.66 0.16
C LEU A 10 0.28 -35.31 1.55
N GLN A 11 0.93 -34.69 2.53
CA GLN A 11 0.99 -35.21 3.91
C GLN A 11 -0.37 -35.21 4.59
N GLU A 12 -1.16 -34.14 4.45
CA GLU A 12 -2.54 -34.08 4.95
C GLU A 12 -3.40 -35.18 4.32
N PHE A 13 -3.30 -35.35 3.00
CA PHE A 13 -4.03 -36.39 2.28
C PHE A 13 -3.68 -37.81 2.77
N GLN A 14 -2.38 -38.08 2.98
CA GLN A 14 -1.91 -39.39 3.47
C GLN A 14 -2.32 -39.65 4.92
N ARG A 15 -2.24 -38.63 5.79
CA ARG A 15 -2.52 -38.77 7.23
C ARG A 15 -4.01 -38.68 7.54
N LYS A 16 -4.83 -38.14 6.64
CA LYS A 16 -6.25 -37.79 6.87
C LYS A 16 -6.43 -36.91 8.10
N GLN A 17 -5.45 -36.03 8.34
CA GLN A 17 -5.42 -35.10 9.46
C GLN A 17 -4.91 -33.76 8.92
N GLU A 18 -5.48 -32.68 9.42
CA GLU A 18 -5.00 -31.34 9.12
C GLU A 18 -3.63 -31.12 9.78
N ILE A 19 -2.75 -30.44 9.05
CA ILE A 19 -1.44 -30.04 9.56
C ILE A 19 -1.58 -28.60 10.04
N PRO A 20 -1.49 -28.33 11.36
CA PRO A 20 -1.75 -27.00 11.92
C PRO A 20 -0.92 -25.90 11.25
N GLU A 21 0.35 -26.19 10.94
CA GLU A 21 1.23 -25.26 10.24
C GLU A 21 0.71 -24.90 8.84
N PHE A 22 0.16 -25.88 8.13
CA PHE A 22 -0.40 -25.68 6.80
C PHE A 22 -1.74 -24.95 6.85
N THR A 23 -2.58 -25.29 7.82
CA THR A 23 -3.84 -24.60 8.11
C THR A 23 -3.57 -23.13 8.41
N ALA A 24 -2.58 -22.81 9.27
CA ALA A 24 -2.22 -21.44 9.60
C ALA A 24 -1.83 -20.63 8.35
N VAL A 25 -0.94 -21.16 7.49
CA VAL A 25 -0.54 -20.45 6.27
C VAL A 25 -1.73 -20.27 5.32
N ARG A 26 -2.59 -21.28 5.15
CA ARG A 26 -3.81 -21.17 4.35
C ARG A 26 -4.76 -20.10 4.91
N THR A 27 -4.98 -20.08 6.23
CA THR A 27 -5.83 -19.09 6.88
C THR A 27 -5.28 -17.67 6.70
N ALA A 28 -3.96 -17.47 6.78
CA ALA A 28 -3.35 -16.17 6.51
C ALA A 28 -3.67 -15.72 5.07
N LEU A 29 -3.49 -16.61 4.08
CA LEU A 29 -3.80 -16.31 2.69
C LEU A 29 -5.30 -16.02 2.48
N GLU A 30 -6.18 -16.84 3.04
CA GLU A 30 -7.63 -16.65 2.97
C GLU A 30 -8.05 -15.27 3.52
N LYS A 31 -7.49 -14.86 4.67
CA LYS A 31 -7.73 -13.53 5.28
C LYS A 31 -7.27 -12.38 4.38
N VAL A 32 -6.07 -12.48 3.82
CA VAL A 32 -5.52 -11.45 2.91
C VAL A 32 -6.40 -11.29 1.68
N PHE A 33 -6.76 -12.39 1.04
CA PHE A 33 -7.60 -12.35 -0.15
C PHE A 33 -8.99 -11.80 0.14
N ALA A 34 -9.60 -12.19 1.26
CA ALA A 34 -10.88 -11.65 1.68
C ALA A 34 -10.80 -10.14 1.92
N SER A 35 -9.75 -9.68 2.62
CA SER A 35 -9.51 -8.25 2.87
C SER A 35 -9.35 -7.46 1.57
N ILE A 36 -8.59 -8.01 0.62
CA ILE A 36 -8.28 -7.41 -0.68
C ILE A 36 -9.51 -7.28 -1.56
N THR A 37 -10.23 -8.39 -1.74
CA THR A 37 -11.28 -8.49 -2.75
C THR A 37 -12.65 -8.06 -2.23
N GLY A 38 -12.81 -8.02 -0.90
CA GLY A 38 -14.09 -7.77 -0.24
C GLY A 38 -15.07 -8.95 -0.34
N PHE A 39 -14.63 -10.10 -0.88
CA PHE A 39 -15.43 -11.32 -0.90
C PHE A 39 -15.33 -12.07 0.43
N SER A 40 -16.45 -12.68 0.83
CA SER A 40 -16.50 -13.61 1.96
C SER A 40 -16.22 -15.05 1.51
N ASP A 41 -15.94 -15.92 2.47
CA ASP A 41 -15.81 -17.37 2.24
C ASP A 41 -14.70 -17.77 1.25
N VAL A 42 -13.60 -17.00 1.27
CA VAL A 42 -12.42 -17.32 0.47
C VAL A 42 -11.75 -18.60 0.97
N LYS A 43 -11.38 -19.48 0.04
CA LYS A 43 -10.60 -20.69 0.29
C LYS A 43 -9.38 -20.75 -0.61
N VAL A 44 -8.24 -21.14 -0.04
CA VAL A 44 -6.99 -21.31 -0.79
C VAL A 44 -6.61 -22.78 -0.77
N GLN A 45 -6.40 -23.35 -1.97
CA GLN A 45 -6.10 -24.76 -2.16
C GLN A 45 -4.94 -24.94 -3.14
N TYR A 46 -4.08 -25.93 -2.89
CA TYR A 46 -3.06 -26.32 -3.85
C TYR A 46 -3.65 -27.25 -4.90
N ASN A 47 -3.46 -26.91 -6.16
CA ASN A 47 -3.90 -27.69 -7.31
C ASN A 47 -2.76 -28.59 -7.80
N PRO A 48 -2.85 -29.92 -7.60
CA PRO A 48 -1.79 -30.84 -8.01
C PRO A 48 -1.66 -30.98 -9.53
N ASP A 49 -2.71 -30.68 -10.31
CA ASP A 49 -2.70 -30.80 -11.76
C ASP A 49 -1.92 -29.66 -12.42
N THR A 50 -2.09 -28.43 -11.91
CA THR A 50 -1.40 -27.23 -12.44
C THR A 50 -0.11 -26.91 -11.68
N GLY A 51 0.04 -27.41 -10.46
CA GLY A 51 1.14 -27.05 -9.56
C GLY A 51 1.02 -25.65 -8.96
N ASP A 52 -0.16 -25.03 -9.01
CA ASP A 52 -0.42 -23.67 -8.56
C ASP A 52 -1.34 -23.65 -7.33
N LEU A 53 -1.42 -22.51 -6.65
CA LEU A 53 -2.46 -22.22 -5.66
C LEU A 53 -3.69 -21.66 -6.37
N ASP A 54 -4.85 -22.20 -6.04
CA ASP A 54 -6.12 -21.67 -6.48
C ASP A 54 -6.84 -20.98 -5.33
N VAL A 55 -7.35 -19.79 -5.65
CA VAL A 55 -8.23 -19.02 -4.78
C VAL A 55 -9.65 -19.30 -5.23
N ILE A 56 -10.46 -19.71 -4.28
CA ILE A 56 -11.86 -20.08 -4.47
C ILE A 56 -12.70 -19.11 -3.66
N TYR A 57 -13.70 -18.49 -4.28
CA TYR A 57 -14.62 -17.59 -3.60
C TYR A 57 -15.97 -17.57 -4.30
N TYR A 58 -16.98 -17.01 -3.64
CA TYR A 58 -18.30 -16.79 -4.21
C TYR A 58 -18.45 -15.34 -4.65
N ASP A 59 -18.81 -15.12 -5.91
CA ASP A 59 -19.15 -13.78 -6.40
C ASP A 59 -20.54 -13.34 -5.87
N LYS A 60 -20.93 -12.09 -6.10
CA LYS A 60 -22.20 -11.48 -5.67
C LYS A 60 -23.43 -12.30 -6.09
N ASP A 61 -23.34 -12.98 -7.23
CA ASP A 61 -24.38 -13.88 -7.75
C ASP A 61 -24.31 -15.31 -7.16
N LYS A 62 -23.54 -15.52 -6.10
CA LYS A 62 -23.20 -16.84 -5.51
C LYS A 62 -22.60 -17.83 -6.49
N LYS A 63 -22.02 -17.33 -7.58
CA LYS A 63 -21.30 -18.15 -8.53
C LYS A 63 -19.95 -18.53 -7.92
N HIS A 64 -19.65 -19.82 -7.95
CA HIS A 64 -18.37 -20.34 -7.50
C HIS A 64 -17.28 -19.97 -8.51
N ILE A 65 -16.32 -19.15 -8.09
CA ILE A 65 -15.19 -18.69 -8.89
C ILE A 65 -13.92 -19.35 -8.37
N ARG A 66 -13.07 -19.81 -9.28
CA ARG A 66 -11.76 -20.39 -9.01
C ARG A 66 -10.73 -19.71 -9.89
N ILE A 67 -9.74 -19.07 -9.28
CA ILE A 67 -8.69 -18.33 -9.99
C ILE A 67 -7.32 -18.82 -9.50
N PRO A 68 -6.45 -19.30 -10.41
CA PRO A 68 -5.06 -19.57 -10.09
C PRO A 68 -4.33 -18.29 -9.68
N VAL A 69 -3.50 -18.35 -8.63
CA VAL A 69 -2.70 -17.23 -8.13
C VAL A 69 -1.75 -16.70 -9.22
N SER A 70 -1.30 -17.56 -10.14
CA SER A 70 -0.51 -17.14 -11.31
C SER A 70 -1.24 -16.18 -12.24
N LEU A 71 -2.58 -16.11 -12.24
CA LEU A 71 -3.35 -15.17 -13.07
C LEU A 71 -3.59 -13.81 -12.40
N LEU A 72 -3.21 -13.64 -11.13
CA LEU A 72 -3.32 -12.36 -10.44
C LEU A 72 -2.28 -11.35 -10.96
N SER A 73 -2.45 -10.06 -10.70
CA SER A 73 -1.41 -9.08 -11.06
C SER A 73 -0.17 -9.23 -10.16
N ASP A 74 0.97 -8.69 -10.61
CA ASP A 74 2.22 -8.78 -9.86
C ASP A 74 2.13 -8.22 -8.45
N GLY A 75 1.45 -7.08 -8.26
CA GLY A 75 1.24 -6.51 -6.92
C GLY A 75 0.50 -7.46 -5.99
N TYR A 76 -0.52 -8.16 -6.51
CA TYR A 76 -1.23 -9.22 -5.79
C TYR A 76 -0.29 -10.32 -5.37
N ARG A 77 0.44 -10.89 -6.32
CA ARG A 77 1.38 -11.98 -6.03
C ARG A 77 2.44 -11.59 -5.02
N CYS A 78 2.99 -10.36 -5.09
CA CYS A 78 3.99 -9.88 -4.15
C CYS A 78 3.46 -9.85 -2.71
N THR A 79 2.28 -9.25 -2.51
CA THR A 79 1.66 -9.12 -1.18
C THR A 79 1.32 -10.49 -0.57
N ILE A 80 0.70 -11.34 -1.37
CA ILE A 80 0.33 -12.70 -0.98
C ILE A 80 1.58 -13.49 -0.61
N SER A 81 2.66 -13.34 -1.39
CA SER A 81 3.94 -14.01 -1.12
C SER A 81 4.59 -13.52 0.17
N LEU A 82 4.59 -12.21 0.42
CA LEU A 82 5.12 -11.62 1.67
C LEU A 82 4.39 -12.20 2.88
N ILE A 83 3.06 -12.18 2.87
CA ILE A 83 2.24 -12.64 4.00
C ILE A 83 2.35 -14.16 4.16
N ALA A 84 2.36 -14.92 3.07
CA ALA A 84 2.60 -16.35 3.11
C ALA A 84 3.98 -16.70 3.67
N ASP A 85 5.02 -15.93 3.35
CA ASP A 85 6.38 -16.17 3.85
C ASP A 85 6.48 -15.90 5.35
N ILE A 86 5.88 -14.79 5.83
CA ILE A 86 5.79 -14.48 7.26
C ILE A 86 5.04 -15.61 7.99
N ALA A 87 3.84 -15.98 7.52
CA ALA A 87 3.05 -17.04 8.13
C ALA A 87 3.77 -18.40 8.11
N TYR A 88 4.45 -18.71 7.00
CA TYR A 88 5.23 -19.94 6.87
C TYR A 88 6.38 -20.00 7.88
N ARG A 89 7.14 -18.91 8.05
CA ARG A 89 8.22 -18.85 9.04
C ARG A 89 7.67 -18.95 10.46
N MET A 90 6.56 -18.29 10.76
CA MET A 90 5.92 -18.37 12.08
C MET A 90 5.47 -19.80 12.39
N ALA A 91 4.86 -20.48 11.42
CA ALA A 91 4.40 -21.86 11.56
C ALA A 91 5.56 -22.85 11.73
N LEU A 92 6.65 -22.66 10.97
CA LEU A 92 7.83 -23.51 11.07
C LEU A 92 8.58 -23.34 12.41
N LEU A 93 8.64 -22.12 12.93
CA LEU A 93 9.39 -21.80 14.15
C LEU A 93 8.57 -22.03 15.43
N ASN A 94 7.24 -22.02 15.34
CA ASN A 94 6.34 -22.15 16.49
C ASN A 94 5.31 -23.29 16.32
N PRO A 95 5.73 -24.53 16.01
CA PRO A 95 4.81 -25.65 15.82
C PRO A 95 3.96 -25.94 17.07
N GLN A 96 4.42 -25.55 18.26
CA GLN A 96 3.70 -25.70 19.53
C GLN A 96 2.41 -24.86 19.62
N LEU A 97 2.25 -23.83 18.78
CA LEU A 97 1.08 -22.95 18.82
C LEU A 97 -0.08 -23.48 17.97
N LEU A 98 0.14 -24.50 17.14
CA LEU A 98 -0.89 -25.15 16.33
C LEU A 98 -1.74 -24.13 15.53
N ASP A 99 -3.06 -24.14 15.72
CA ASP A 99 -3.99 -23.24 15.01
C ASP A 99 -3.83 -21.77 15.42
N ASN A 100 -3.17 -21.50 16.55
CA ASN A 100 -2.98 -20.16 17.08
C ASN A 100 -1.66 -19.51 16.62
N VAL A 101 -0.91 -20.15 15.72
CA VAL A 101 0.39 -19.63 15.22
C VAL A 101 0.28 -18.17 14.77
N LEU A 102 -0.77 -17.78 14.03
CA LEU A 102 -0.88 -16.43 13.50
C LEU A 102 -1.16 -15.38 14.60
N THR A 103 -1.96 -15.74 15.61
CA THR A 103 -2.47 -14.81 16.61
C THR A 103 -1.59 -14.74 17.86
N GLU A 104 -0.89 -15.82 18.19
CA GLU A 104 -0.14 -15.95 19.44
C GLU A 104 1.38 -15.86 19.28
N THR A 105 1.90 -15.91 18.05
CA THR A 105 3.34 -15.73 17.83
C THR A 105 3.73 -14.26 18.03
N GLU A 106 4.61 -14.03 18.99
CA GLU A 106 5.23 -12.73 19.24
C GLU A 106 6.51 -12.58 18.40
N GLY A 107 6.81 -11.36 17.96
CA GLY A 107 8.05 -11.11 17.21
C GLY A 107 8.15 -9.71 16.64
N ILE A 108 9.30 -9.42 16.06
CA ILE A 108 9.55 -8.18 15.32
C ILE A 108 9.84 -8.55 13.87
N VAL A 109 9.15 -7.92 12.93
CA VAL A 109 9.36 -8.09 11.49
C VAL A 109 9.81 -6.77 10.90
N LEU A 110 10.99 -6.79 10.26
CA LEU A 110 11.53 -5.66 9.50
C LEU A 110 11.17 -5.84 8.03
N ILE A 111 10.55 -4.84 7.41
CA ILE A 111 10.22 -4.85 5.98
C ILE A 111 10.82 -3.61 5.35
N ASP A 112 11.75 -3.80 4.43
CA ASP A 112 12.26 -2.70 3.62
C ASP A 112 11.35 -2.49 2.41
N GLU A 113 11.04 -1.24 2.09
CA GLU A 113 10.19 -0.81 0.97
C GLU A 113 8.87 -1.59 0.91
N VAL A 114 8.07 -1.51 1.98
CA VAL A 114 6.80 -2.26 2.07
C VAL A 114 5.83 -1.95 0.93
N ASP A 115 5.99 -0.79 0.28
CA ASP A 115 5.17 -0.33 -0.85
C ASP A 115 5.62 -0.84 -2.23
N LEU A 116 6.77 -1.53 -2.32
CA LEU A 116 7.36 -1.94 -3.60
C LEU A 116 6.41 -2.87 -4.37
N HIS A 117 6.11 -2.49 -5.61
CA HIS A 117 5.16 -3.17 -6.51
C HIS A 117 3.72 -3.28 -5.99
N LEU A 118 3.35 -2.56 -4.91
CA LEU A 118 1.97 -2.52 -4.44
C LEU A 118 1.13 -1.54 -5.26
N HIS A 119 -0.10 -1.94 -5.56
CA HIS A 119 -1.08 -1.00 -6.09
C HIS A 119 -1.39 0.08 -5.02
N PRO A 120 -1.63 1.37 -5.38
CA PRO A 120 -1.86 2.43 -4.41
C PRO A 120 -2.99 2.16 -3.41
N THR A 121 -4.07 1.51 -3.87
CA THR A 121 -5.18 1.07 -2.99
C THR A 121 -4.70 0.20 -1.82
N TRP A 122 -3.60 -0.52 -2.01
CA TRP A 122 -3.06 -1.47 -1.03
C TRP A 122 -1.98 -0.86 -0.15
N GLN A 123 -1.22 0.10 -0.67
CA GLN A 123 -0.34 0.92 0.15
C GLN A 123 -1.10 1.49 1.36
N LYS A 124 -2.37 1.89 1.17
CA LYS A 124 -3.27 2.37 2.25
C LYS A 124 -3.67 1.33 3.29
N ARG A 125 -3.60 0.04 2.97
CA ARG A 125 -4.22 -1.03 3.77
C ARG A 125 -3.22 -2.06 4.28
N ILE A 126 -2.05 -2.17 3.66
CA ILE A 126 -1.08 -3.23 3.92
C ILE A 126 -0.70 -3.32 5.40
N LEU A 127 -0.45 -2.18 6.06
CA LEU A 127 -0.07 -2.17 7.48
C LEU A 127 -1.22 -2.62 8.37
N LYS A 128 -2.45 -2.20 8.07
CA LYS A 128 -3.64 -2.66 8.76
C LYS A 128 -3.85 -4.16 8.58
N ASP A 129 -3.73 -4.66 7.36
CA ASP A 129 -3.88 -6.08 7.05
C ASP A 129 -2.82 -6.93 7.78
N LEU A 130 -1.56 -6.48 7.79
CA LEU A 130 -0.48 -7.14 8.54
C LEU A 130 -0.77 -7.19 10.05
N MET A 131 -1.21 -6.08 10.66
CA MET A 131 -1.55 -6.03 12.08
C MET A 131 -2.79 -6.87 12.44
N GLU A 132 -3.77 -6.97 11.55
CA GLU A 132 -4.96 -7.82 11.76
C GLU A 132 -4.65 -9.31 11.65
N ILE A 133 -3.73 -9.69 10.75
CA ILE A 133 -3.32 -11.08 10.54
C ILE A 133 -2.36 -11.54 11.65
N PHE A 134 -1.44 -10.66 12.06
CA PHE A 134 -0.37 -10.93 13.00
C PHE A 134 -0.41 -9.96 14.20
N PRO A 135 -1.42 -10.05 15.08
CA PRO A 135 -1.71 -9.04 16.11
C PRO A 135 -0.64 -8.89 17.18
N LYS A 136 0.21 -9.92 17.39
CA LYS A 136 1.30 -9.91 18.38
C LYS A 136 2.68 -9.61 17.77
N VAL A 137 2.72 -9.27 16.49
CA VAL A 137 3.95 -8.93 15.78
C VAL A 137 4.10 -7.42 15.68
N GLN A 138 5.27 -6.91 16.06
CA GLN A 138 5.66 -5.53 15.80
C GLN A 138 6.27 -5.43 14.40
N PHE A 139 5.68 -4.60 13.55
CA PHE A 139 6.22 -4.30 12.22
C PHE A 139 7.01 -2.99 12.26
N ILE A 140 8.26 -3.06 11.78
CA ILE A 140 9.08 -1.88 11.51
C ILE A 140 9.30 -1.87 10.00
N VAL A 141 8.78 -0.86 9.34
CA VAL A 141 8.75 -0.79 7.89
C VAL A 141 9.42 0.49 7.39
N SER A 142 10.10 0.41 6.26
CA SER A 142 10.48 1.60 5.48
C SER A 142 9.53 1.75 4.30
N THR A 143 9.30 2.99 3.87
CA THR A 143 8.43 3.28 2.73
C THR A 143 8.76 4.63 2.10
N HIS A 144 8.59 4.71 0.78
CA HIS A 144 8.58 5.96 0.03
C HIS A 144 7.18 6.33 -0.47
N ALA A 145 6.16 5.55 -0.13
CA ALA A 145 4.79 5.78 -0.58
C ALA A 145 4.02 6.66 0.42
N PRO A 146 3.54 7.85 0.00
CA PRO A 146 2.71 8.72 0.84
C PRO A 146 1.45 8.02 1.36
N GLU A 147 0.92 7.08 0.56
CA GLU A 147 -0.28 6.32 0.88
C GLU A 147 -0.08 5.26 1.97
N VAL A 148 1.18 4.86 2.25
CA VAL A 148 1.49 4.07 3.44
C VAL A 148 1.58 4.99 4.66
N ILE A 149 2.24 6.14 4.52
CA ILE A 149 2.45 7.10 5.62
C ILE A 149 1.11 7.66 6.14
N ASN A 150 0.18 8.02 5.26
CA ASN A 150 -1.13 8.53 5.70
C ASN A 150 -2.06 7.44 6.27
N SER A 151 -1.68 6.17 6.21
CA SER A 151 -2.45 5.06 6.78
C SER A 151 -2.19 4.86 8.29
N VAL A 152 -1.17 5.51 8.83
CA VAL A 152 -0.76 5.42 10.23
C VAL A 152 -0.73 6.80 10.88
N LYS A 153 -0.84 6.80 12.21
CA LYS A 153 -0.70 8.03 13.00
C LYS A 153 0.76 8.46 13.09
N ARG A 154 0.97 9.75 13.32
CA ARG A 154 2.30 10.35 13.41
C ARG A 154 3.21 9.68 14.46
N GLU A 155 2.65 9.14 15.54
CA GLU A 155 3.46 8.49 16.60
C GLU A 155 4.18 7.23 16.12
N SER A 156 3.71 6.64 15.01
CA SER A 156 4.32 5.48 14.37
C SER A 156 5.21 5.86 13.18
N VAL A 157 5.41 7.15 12.91
CA VAL A 157 6.17 7.65 11.75
C VAL A 157 7.46 8.30 12.20
N VAL A 158 8.56 7.81 11.62
CA VAL A 158 9.90 8.34 11.82
C VAL A 158 10.49 8.69 10.46
N VAL A 159 11.01 9.91 10.33
CA VAL A 159 11.63 10.43 9.12
C VAL A 159 13.16 10.31 9.25
N LEU A 160 13.77 9.61 8.30
CA LEU A 160 15.22 9.49 8.21
C LEU A 160 15.75 10.52 7.21
N LYS A 161 16.54 11.48 7.70
CA LYS A 161 17.08 12.59 6.88
C LYS A 161 18.45 13.02 7.39
N ASP A 162 19.39 13.25 6.48
CA ASP A 162 20.76 13.71 6.77
C ASP A 162 21.50 12.83 7.79
N CYS A 163 21.31 11.51 7.69
CA CYS A 163 21.79 10.51 8.66
C CYS A 163 21.25 10.71 10.10
N GLY A 164 20.21 11.53 10.26
CA GLY A 164 19.49 11.77 11.50
C GLY A 164 18.11 11.12 11.51
N VAL A 165 17.52 11.12 12.70
CA VAL A 165 16.20 10.56 13.00
C VAL A 165 15.30 11.69 13.50
N TRP A 166 14.17 11.88 12.83
CA TRP A 166 13.23 12.96 13.11
C TRP A 166 11.82 12.39 13.31
N GLU A 167 11.05 12.95 14.23
CA GLU A 167 9.63 12.64 14.36
C GLU A 167 8.82 13.40 13.29
N ALA A 168 7.70 12.83 12.87
CA ALA A 168 6.76 13.56 12.01
C ALA A 168 6.21 14.79 12.75
N ALA A 169 6.37 15.97 12.13
CA ALA A 169 6.02 17.25 12.73
C ALA A 169 4.50 17.38 13.00
N ASP A 170 3.68 16.87 12.08
CA ASP A 170 2.22 16.95 12.12
C ASP A 170 1.56 15.58 12.05
N GLU A 171 0.24 15.54 12.31
CA GLU A 171 -0.55 14.32 12.16
C GLU A 171 -0.55 13.85 10.70
N THR A 172 -0.15 12.59 10.48
CA THR A 172 -0.08 11.97 9.15
C THR A 172 -1.37 11.23 8.79
N TYR A 173 -2.10 10.71 9.78
CA TYR A 173 -3.24 9.83 9.53
C TYR A 173 -4.37 10.53 8.77
N GLY A 174 -4.79 9.96 7.64
CA GLY A 174 -5.89 10.45 6.83
C GLY A 174 -5.61 11.72 6.03
N LYS A 175 -4.37 12.23 6.04
CA LYS A 175 -3.94 13.35 5.20
C LYS A 175 -3.89 12.95 3.72
N ASP A 176 -4.09 13.93 2.85
CA ASP A 176 -3.91 13.72 1.42
C ASP A 176 -2.42 13.48 1.09
N ALA A 177 -2.18 12.73 0.02
CA ALA A 177 -0.83 12.34 -0.39
C ALA A 177 0.08 13.54 -0.70
N ASN A 178 -0.47 14.65 -1.23
CA ASN A 178 0.31 15.84 -1.55
C ASN A 178 0.77 16.58 -0.29
N THR A 179 -0.07 16.63 0.74
CA THR A 179 0.30 17.17 2.04
C THR A 179 1.41 16.34 2.68
N ILE A 180 1.34 15.01 2.62
CA ILE A 180 2.43 14.14 3.09
C ILE A 180 3.73 14.38 2.30
N LEU A 181 3.64 14.48 0.97
CA LEU A 181 4.81 14.77 0.13
C LEU A 181 5.48 16.09 0.52
N LYS A 182 4.70 17.14 0.79
CA LYS A 182 5.21 18.46 1.14
C LYS A 182 5.71 18.55 2.58
N GLU A 183 4.91 18.11 3.55
CA GLU A 183 5.16 18.30 4.98
C GLU A 183 6.12 17.25 5.56
N VAL A 184 6.03 15.99 5.11
CA VAL A 184 6.81 14.88 5.66
C VAL A 184 8.01 14.54 4.78
N MET A 185 7.81 14.45 3.45
CA MET A 185 8.88 14.09 2.53
C MET A 185 9.67 15.30 2.00
N GLU A 186 9.21 16.53 2.26
CA GLU A 186 9.81 17.78 1.77
C GLU A 186 9.99 17.84 0.24
N VAL A 187 9.10 17.18 -0.51
CA VAL A 187 9.11 17.15 -1.98
C VAL A 187 7.99 18.01 -2.53
N SER A 188 8.26 18.76 -3.60
CA SER A 188 7.23 19.49 -4.32
C SER A 188 6.30 18.53 -5.05
N ALA A 189 4.99 18.74 -4.91
CA ALA A 189 3.98 17.97 -5.66
C ALA A 189 4.00 18.27 -7.17
N ARG A 190 4.67 19.35 -7.60
CA ARG A 190 4.80 19.77 -9.00
C ARG A 190 6.27 19.67 -9.45
N PRO A 191 6.53 19.43 -10.75
CA PRO A 191 7.86 19.57 -11.33
C PRO A 191 8.44 20.98 -11.09
N GLU A 192 9.76 21.07 -10.97
CA GLU A 192 10.47 22.31 -10.64
C GLU A 192 10.14 23.46 -11.59
N GLU A 193 10.10 23.19 -12.90
CA GLU A 193 9.77 24.19 -13.92
C GLU A 193 8.38 24.80 -13.71
N VAL A 194 7.39 23.96 -13.40
CA VAL A 194 6.01 24.40 -13.17
C VAL A 194 5.92 25.20 -11.85
N ARG A 195 6.62 24.74 -10.81
CA ARG A 195 6.69 25.45 -9.53
C ARG A 195 7.25 26.86 -9.70
N MET A 196 8.38 27.00 -10.40
CA MET A 196 9.00 28.30 -10.66
C MET A 196 8.08 29.24 -11.46
N LEU A 197 7.25 28.70 -12.37
CA LEU A 197 6.26 29.50 -13.09
C LEU A 197 5.16 30.03 -12.15
N PHE A 198 4.62 29.21 -11.25
CA PHE A 198 3.66 29.68 -10.25
C PHE A 198 4.28 30.71 -9.29
N GLU A 199 5.51 30.50 -8.83
CA GLU A 199 6.23 31.47 -7.99
C GLU A 199 6.45 32.81 -8.71
N ARG A 200 6.83 32.77 -10.00
CA ARG A 200 6.94 33.97 -10.84
C ARG A 200 5.59 34.67 -11.03
N PHE A 201 4.51 33.92 -11.23
CA PHE A 201 3.16 34.49 -11.32
C PHE A 201 2.82 35.27 -10.05
N TYR A 202 2.97 34.65 -8.87
CA TYR A 202 2.69 35.33 -7.60
C TYR A 202 3.61 36.53 -7.37
N SER A 203 4.89 36.44 -7.74
CA SER A 203 5.82 37.57 -7.67
C SER A 203 5.42 38.74 -8.57
N PHE A 204 4.89 38.48 -9.78
CA PHE A 204 4.40 39.55 -10.66
C PHE A 204 3.08 40.13 -10.16
N LEU A 205 2.22 39.30 -9.57
CA LEU A 205 0.97 39.76 -8.94
C LEU A 205 1.27 40.71 -7.77
N ASP A 206 2.22 40.35 -6.89
CA ASP A 206 2.64 41.18 -5.74
C ASP A 206 3.31 42.50 -6.17
N GLN A 207 3.88 42.54 -7.38
CA GLN A 207 4.51 43.72 -7.97
C GLN A 207 3.56 44.55 -8.85
N GLU A 208 2.28 44.17 -8.94
CA GLU A 208 1.27 44.77 -9.82
C GLU A 208 1.66 44.74 -11.33
N GLU A 209 2.52 43.78 -11.71
CA GLU A 209 3.00 43.57 -13.08
C GLU A 209 2.03 42.67 -13.87
N TRP A 210 0.85 43.20 -14.19
CA TRP A 210 -0.27 42.40 -14.75
C TRP A 210 0.02 41.77 -16.11
N GLU A 211 0.71 42.48 -17.02
CA GLU A 211 1.05 41.93 -18.34
C GLU A 211 2.04 40.76 -18.23
N GLN A 212 3.01 40.84 -17.32
CA GLN A 212 3.94 39.76 -17.07
C GLN A 212 3.23 38.56 -16.44
N ALA A 213 2.33 38.81 -15.48
CA ALA A 213 1.52 37.77 -14.86
C ALA A 213 0.65 37.02 -15.89
N ASP A 214 0.03 37.74 -16.82
CA ASP A 214 -0.80 37.17 -17.89
C ASP A 214 0.02 36.27 -18.84
N ARG A 215 1.23 36.73 -19.25
CA ARG A 215 2.16 35.90 -20.04
C ARG A 215 2.60 34.62 -19.33
N VAL A 216 2.70 34.65 -18.00
CA VAL A 216 3.03 33.45 -17.22
C VAL A 216 1.84 32.49 -17.15
N ILE A 217 0.59 32.99 -17.10
CA ILE A 217 -0.61 32.17 -17.22
C ILE A 217 -0.65 31.47 -18.58
N GLU A 218 -0.37 32.16 -19.68
CA GLU A 218 -0.33 31.54 -21.02
C GLU A 218 0.71 30.41 -21.09
N GLN A 219 1.90 30.60 -20.48
CA GLN A 219 2.93 29.56 -20.39
C GLN A 219 2.51 28.36 -19.54
N LEU A 220 1.76 28.61 -18.45
CA LEU A 220 1.20 27.56 -17.62
C LEU A 220 0.08 26.80 -18.34
N GLU A 221 -0.77 27.49 -19.11
CA GLU A 221 -1.83 26.88 -19.94
C GLU A 221 -1.24 25.96 -21.02
N ASP A 222 -0.18 26.37 -21.71
CA ASP A 222 0.49 25.55 -22.72
C ASP A 222 1.07 24.25 -22.13
N LYS A 223 1.55 24.30 -20.89
CA LYS A 223 2.16 23.15 -20.20
C LYS A 223 1.17 22.24 -19.48
N LEU A 224 0.16 22.81 -18.81
CA LEU A 224 -0.75 22.08 -17.92
C LEU A 224 -2.12 21.82 -18.56
N GLY A 225 -2.45 22.53 -19.64
CA GLY A 225 -3.80 22.59 -20.19
C GLY A 225 -4.77 23.36 -19.28
N ASN A 226 -6.04 23.42 -19.69
CA ASN A 226 -7.03 24.31 -19.07
C ASN A 226 -7.74 23.74 -17.82
N ASN A 227 -7.38 22.53 -17.38
CA ASN A 227 -8.08 21.82 -16.29
C ASN A 227 -7.23 21.66 -15.02
N ASP A 228 -6.33 22.62 -14.76
CA ASP A 228 -5.57 22.70 -13.51
C ASP A 228 -6.27 23.63 -12.53
N ALA A 229 -6.50 23.15 -11.30
CA ALA A 229 -7.25 23.88 -10.27
C ALA A 229 -6.52 25.15 -9.79
N GLU A 230 -5.19 25.11 -9.71
CA GLU A 230 -4.38 26.24 -9.25
C GLU A 230 -4.27 27.28 -10.35
N LEU A 231 -4.11 26.87 -11.61
CA LEU A 231 -4.13 27.76 -12.77
C LEU A 231 -5.46 28.52 -12.88
N ASN A 232 -6.58 27.83 -12.71
CA ASN A 232 -7.90 28.47 -12.70
C ASN A 232 -8.04 29.46 -11.53
N SER A 233 -7.45 29.15 -10.37
CA SER A 233 -7.42 30.06 -9.22
C SER A 233 -6.56 31.31 -9.50
N CYS A 234 -5.43 31.15 -10.19
CA CYS A 234 -4.57 32.24 -10.64
C CYS A 234 -5.30 33.18 -11.61
N ARG A 235 -6.06 32.63 -12.57
CA ARG A 235 -6.88 33.42 -13.51
C ARG A 235 -7.91 34.28 -12.80
N VAL A 236 -8.69 33.66 -11.90
CA VAL A 236 -9.71 34.39 -11.13
C VAL A 236 -9.07 35.48 -10.28
N ARG A 237 -7.90 35.22 -9.68
CA ARG A 237 -7.15 36.26 -8.93
C ARG A 237 -6.70 37.41 -9.82
N LEU A 238 -6.12 37.12 -10.98
CA LEU A 238 -5.66 38.16 -11.90
C LEU A 238 -6.82 39.03 -12.39
N GLU A 239 -7.97 38.43 -12.71
CA GLU A 239 -9.18 39.17 -13.08
C GLU A 239 -9.69 40.08 -11.95
N LEU A 240 -9.64 39.61 -10.69
CA LEU A 240 -10.08 40.39 -9.53
C LEU A 240 -9.18 41.60 -9.23
N GLU A 241 -7.87 41.45 -9.41
CA GLU A 241 -6.90 42.55 -9.19
C GLU A 241 -6.90 43.57 -10.35
N GLN A 242 -7.41 43.19 -11.52
CA GLN A 242 -7.58 44.07 -12.69
C GLN A 242 -8.89 44.90 -12.66
N MET A 243 -9.81 44.62 -11.73
CA MET A 243 -11.09 45.34 -11.56
C MET A 243 -10.97 46.59 -10.69
#